data_AF-A0A497ZVZ8-F1
#
_entry.id   AF-A0A497ZVZ8-F1
#
_cell.length_a   1.000
_cell.length_b   1.000
_cell.length_c   1.000
_cell.angle_alpha   90.00
_cell.angle_beta   90.00
_cell.angle_gamma   90.00
#
_symmetry.space_group_name_H-M   'P 1'
#
loop_
_entity.id
_entity.type
_entity.pdbx_description
1 polymer ?
#
loop_
_entity_poly.entity_id
_entity_poly.type
_entity_poly.pdbx_seq_one_letter_code
_entity_poly.pdbx_strand_id
1 'polypeptide(L)'
;MTDLDERIVRTLRERAEGTVDTDRLAARAVAGGRARRRRRRAGAGAALGLATVLGLGVATGLPERVRPPDPAAPVAATVSPPPADGVPGAAAQPDLVGTDPWVLHFGVDPARVRHLRWGVGSGVESVQVDVGTGPPVAVQLSASAAGLRRGVDGPSGPADGLTVEEAFDGTDRPHREAGRTTTTWIRLWQPVPGLYARAAVTATTARGIDDAVEALRLREARRCATPVRLTTLPAGARVSGCSVEVAALPEAVTASIEVAGADGQRMAVSFQYARSIEADRSTGNRTIGDRAAYLYPKGDELELLGFPKAHLTARFGWPSQGFTEADAAVVLGGAQVAPDLTDPRTWS
;
A
#
# COMPACT_ATOMS: atom_id res chain seq x y z
N MET A 1 -5.14 32.50 38.55
CA MET A 1 -5.10 31.29 37.71
C MET A 1 -3.98 31.49 36.68
N THR A 2 -2.75 31.66 37.15
CA THR A 2 -1.63 32.24 36.38
C THR A 2 -0.27 31.57 36.63
N ASP A 3 -0.15 30.73 37.67
CA ASP A 3 1.14 30.11 38.05
C ASP A 3 1.55 28.92 37.15
N LEU A 4 0.58 28.21 36.55
CA LEU A 4 0.87 27.06 35.69
C LEU A 4 1.40 27.51 34.31
N ASP A 5 0.75 28.49 33.69
CA ASP A 5 1.17 29.02 32.39
C ASP A 5 2.53 29.73 32.50
N GLU A 6 2.78 30.43 33.60
CA GLU A 6 4.06 31.09 33.85
C GLU A 6 5.19 30.07 34.10
N ARG A 7 4.89 28.94 34.77
CA ARG A 7 5.83 27.80 34.86
C ARG A 7 6.11 27.17 33.51
N ILE A 8 5.09 26.98 32.66
CA ILE A 8 5.26 26.35 31.35
C ILE A 8 6.10 27.24 30.44
N VAL A 9 5.79 28.53 30.36
CA VAL A 9 6.53 29.50 29.53
C VAL A 9 7.98 29.62 30.00
N ARG A 10 8.22 29.70 31.31
CA ARG A 10 9.58 29.74 31.87
C ARG A 10 10.39 28.47 31.54
N THR A 11 9.78 27.29 31.71
CA THR A 11 10.46 26.01 31.45
C THR A 11 10.76 25.81 29.96
N LEU A 12 9.87 26.28 29.07
CA LEU A 12 10.08 26.21 27.62
C LEU A 12 11.16 27.19 27.15
N ARG A 13 11.20 28.40 27.71
CA ARG A 13 12.23 29.40 27.40
C ARG A 13 13.62 28.97 27.85
N GLU A 14 13.74 28.45 29.07
CA GLU A 14 15.01 27.91 29.58
C GLU A 14 15.53 26.72 28.76
N ARG A 15 14.64 25.90 28.18
CA ARG A 15 15.02 24.79 27.30
C ARG A 15 15.32 25.20 25.86
N ALA A 16 14.76 26.31 25.38
CA ALA A 16 14.96 26.80 24.03
C ALA A 16 16.24 27.66 23.90
N GLU A 17 16.64 28.34 24.97
CA GLU A 17 17.84 29.19 25.01
C GLU A 17 19.12 28.41 25.40
N GLY A 18 19.00 27.16 25.84
CA GLY A 18 20.15 26.29 26.11
C GLY A 18 20.86 25.83 24.84
N THR A 19 22.19 25.91 24.82
CA THR A 19 23.03 25.39 23.72
C THR A 19 22.76 23.90 23.52
N VAL A 20 22.13 23.57 22.40
CA VAL A 20 21.91 22.18 22.00
C VAL A 20 23.25 21.55 21.67
N ASP A 21 23.75 20.74 22.60
CA ASP A 21 24.97 19.95 22.43
C ASP A 21 24.71 18.86 21.38
N THR A 22 24.92 19.24 20.11
CA THR A 22 24.76 18.38 18.94
C THR A 22 25.69 17.17 19.00
N ASP A 23 26.85 17.31 19.64
CA ASP A 23 27.82 16.23 19.79
C ASP A 23 27.31 15.17 20.76
N ARG A 24 26.66 15.57 21.85
CA ARG A 24 26.00 14.66 22.79
C ARG A 24 24.80 13.94 22.17
N LEU A 25 24.03 14.62 21.32
CA LEU A 25 22.94 14.01 20.57
C LEU A 25 23.45 13.01 19.52
N ALA A 26 24.49 13.38 18.76
CA ALA A 26 25.15 12.49 17.80
C ALA A 26 25.78 11.28 18.49
N ALA A 27 26.45 11.48 19.63
CA ALA A 27 27.05 10.41 20.42
C ALA A 27 26.01 9.42 20.94
N ARG A 28 24.85 9.90 21.43
CA ARG A 28 23.74 9.02 21.85
C ARG A 28 23.10 8.29 20.68
N ALA A 29 22.93 8.95 19.53
CA ALA A 29 22.40 8.32 18.32
C ALA A 29 23.32 7.20 17.82
N VAL A 30 24.65 7.46 17.78
CA VAL A 30 25.66 6.47 17.38
C VAL A 30 25.75 5.32 18.39
N ALA A 31 25.70 5.60 19.69
CA ALA A 31 25.68 4.58 20.73
C ALA A 31 24.43 3.68 20.64
N GLY A 32 23.25 4.27 20.40
CA GLY A 32 22.01 3.53 20.15
C GLY A 32 22.09 2.66 18.89
N GLY A 33 22.68 3.18 17.81
CA GLY A 33 22.91 2.43 16.57
C GLY A 33 23.85 1.24 16.77
N ARG A 34 24.96 1.43 17.50
CA ARG A 34 25.90 0.35 17.84
C ARG A 34 25.27 -0.72 18.73
N ALA A 35 24.45 -0.32 19.71
CA ALA A 35 23.72 -1.26 20.56
C ALA A 35 22.72 -2.11 19.76
N ARG A 36 21.96 -1.49 18.83
CA ARG A 36 21.05 -2.21 17.92
C ARG A 36 21.79 -3.19 17.02
N ARG A 37 22.95 -2.79 16.47
CA ARG A 37 23.77 -3.65 15.61
C ARG A 37 24.36 -4.84 16.38
N ARG A 38 24.75 -4.66 17.63
CA ARG A 38 25.20 -5.76 18.51
C ARG A 38 24.07 -6.73 18.84
N ARG A 39 22.86 -6.24 19.14
CA ARG A 39 21.68 -7.11 19.35
C ARG A 39 21.33 -7.94 18.11
N ARG A 40 21.45 -7.36 16.91
CA ARG A 40 21.24 -8.10 15.64
C ARG A 40 22.32 -9.15 15.37
N ARG A 41 23.56 -8.92 15.78
CA ARG A 41 24.65 -9.92 15.62
C ARG A 41 24.58 -11.02 16.69
N ALA A 42 24.11 -10.72 17.90
CA ALA A 42 23.88 -11.72 18.93
C ALA A 42 22.72 -12.67 18.56
N GLY A 43 21.74 -12.23 17.77
CA GLY A 43 20.65 -13.08 17.27
C GLY A 43 21.02 -14.02 16.11
N ALA A 44 22.21 -13.88 15.50
CA ALA A 44 22.63 -14.70 14.36
C ALA A 44 23.64 -15.81 14.73
N GLY A 45 24.00 -15.95 16.02
CA GLY A 45 25.06 -16.85 16.48
C GLY A 45 24.63 -18.00 17.40
N ALA A 46 23.33 -18.20 17.63
CA ALA A 46 22.82 -19.24 18.55
C ALA A 46 21.85 -20.19 17.84
N ALA A 47 22.31 -20.86 16.79
CA ALA A 47 21.57 -21.93 16.12
C ALA A 47 22.47 -23.15 15.86
N LEU A 48 23.16 -23.62 16.91
CA LEU A 48 23.69 -24.98 16.99
C LEU A 48 23.58 -25.43 18.45
N GLY A 49 22.57 -26.25 18.75
CA GLY A 49 22.54 -27.09 19.95
C GLY A 49 21.34 -26.91 20.87
N LEU A 50 20.54 -27.99 20.94
CA LEU A 50 19.63 -28.42 22.02
C LEU A 50 18.17 -27.92 22.02
N ALA A 51 17.30 -28.88 21.71
CA ALA A 51 15.87 -28.88 21.98
C ALA A 51 15.58 -28.87 23.49
N THR A 52 14.60 -28.07 23.92
CA THR A 52 13.64 -28.40 25.00
C THR A 52 12.54 -27.33 25.09
N VAL A 53 11.31 -27.76 24.83
CA VAL A 53 10.00 -27.36 25.38
C VAL A 53 9.92 -26.02 26.14
N LEU A 54 9.15 -25.05 25.61
CA LEU A 54 8.06 -24.33 26.30
C LEU A 54 7.56 -23.12 25.47
N GLY A 55 6.29 -23.22 25.06
CA GLY A 55 5.22 -22.21 25.22
C GLY A 55 5.41 -20.76 24.72
N LEU A 56 4.40 -20.32 23.95
CA LEU A 56 4.10 -18.96 23.46
C LEU A 56 4.83 -18.51 22.19
N GLY A 57 4.35 -19.08 21.07
CA GLY A 57 4.56 -18.54 19.74
C GLY A 57 3.81 -17.22 19.56
N VAL A 58 4.53 -16.11 19.66
CA VAL A 58 4.11 -14.82 19.11
C VAL A 58 4.21 -14.93 17.59
N ALA A 59 3.13 -15.32 16.93
CA ALA A 59 3.00 -15.25 15.48
C ALA A 59 2.69 -13.80 15.10
N THR A 60 3.73 -12.97 14.96
CA THR A 60 3.63 -11.81 14.07
C THR A 60 3.65 -12.36 12.64
N GLY A 61 2.47 -12.65 12.11
CA GLY A 61 2.28 -13.11 10.74
C GLY A 61 2.75 -12.04 9.75
N LEU A 62 4.00 -12.13 9.33
CA LEU A 62 4.40 -11.66 8.01
C LEU A 62 3.88 -12.70 7.02
N PRO A 63 3.31 -12.29 5.88
CA PRO A 63 2.76 -13.25 4.92
C PRO A 63 3.87 -14.20 4.48
N GLU A 64 3.55 -15.48 4.60
CA GLU A 64 4.28 -16.56 3.97
C GLU A 64 4.47 -16.20 2.50
N ARG A 65 5.72 -16.29 2.03
CA ARG A 65 6.09 -15.91 0.67
C ARG A 65 5.18 -16.66 -0.29
N VAL A 66 4.30 -15.93 -0.97
CA VAL A 66 3.53 -16.43 -2.10
C VAL A 66 4.52 -17.13 -3.03
N ARG A 67 4.32 -18.44 -3.20
CA ARG A 67 5.13 -19.29 -4.06
C ARG A 67 5.11 -18.69 -5.47
N PRO A 68 6.26 -18.60 -6.17
CA PRO A 68 6.26 -18.19 -7.56
C PRO A 68 5.31 -19.08 -8.36
N PRO A 69 4.50 -18.52 -9.28
CA PRO A 69 3.58 -19.32 -10.09
C PRO A 69 4.32 -20.39 -10.88
N ASP A 70 3.72 -21.56 -10.99
CA ASP A 70 4.24 -22.68 -11.79
C ASP A 70 4.30 -22.28 -13.28
N PRO A 71 5.45 -22.37 -13.95
CA PRO A 71 5.57 -22.03 -15.37
C PRO A 71 4.71 -22.90 -16.29
N ALA A 72 4.18 -24.03 -15.82
CA ALA A 72 3.29 -24.92 -16.57
C ALA A 72 1.78 -24.63 -16.38
N ALA A 73 1.41 -23.64 -15.56
CA ALA A 73 0.01 -23.29 -15.38
C ALA A 73 -0.59 -22.71 -16.69
N PRO A 74 -1.83 -23.09 -17.07
CA PRO A 74 -2.50 -22.49 -18.21
C PRO A 74 -2.54 -20.98 -18.04
N VAL A 75 -2.33 -20.24 -19.14
CA VAL A 75 -2.35 -18.77 -19.16
C VAL A 75 -3.73 -18.32 -18.67
N ALA A 76 -3.81 -17.98 -17.39
CA ALA A 76 -5.03 -17.44 -16.81
C ALA A 76 -5.40 -16.19 -17.62
N ALA A 77 -6.70 -16.04 -17.95
CA ALA A 77 -7.19 -14.86 -18.65
C ALA A 77 -6.68 -13.59 -17.96
N THR A 78 -6.14 -12.65 -18.74
CA THR A 78 -5.55 -11.42 -18.19
C THR A 78 -6.62 -10.64 -17.43
N VAL A 79 -6.53 -10.67 -16.10
CA VAL A 79 -7.38 -9.91 -15.19
C VAL A 79 -7.11 -8.42 -15.41
N SER A 80 -8.16 -7.63 -15.58
CA SER A 80 -8.06 -6.18 -15.76
C SER A 80 -9.13 -5.48 -14.93
N PRO A 81 -8.86 -4.28 -14.40
CA PRO A 81 -9.88 -3.51 -13.72
C PRO A 81 -11.03 -3.20 -14.70
N PRO A 82 -12.30 -3.25 -14.26
CA PRO A 82 -13.45 -2.99 -15.13
C PRO A 82 -13.42 -1.57 -15.71
N PRO A 83 -14.02 -1.33 -16.89
CA PRO A 83 -14.19 0.03 -17.42
C PRO A 83 -14.97 0.95 -16.46
N ALA A 84 -14.63 2.24 -16.47
CA ALA A 84 -15.41 3.31 -15.84
C ALA A 84 -16.13 4.12 -16.93
N ASP A 85 -17.34 3.68 -17.29
CA ASP A 85 -18.09 4.27 -18.40
C ASP A 85 -18.45 5.75 -18.14
N GLY A 86 -18.29 6.58 -19.17
CA GLY A 86 -18.59 8.01 -19.10
C GLY A 86 -17.55 8.85 -18.34
N VAL A 87 -16.50 8.23 -17.79
CA VAL A 87 -15.41 8.91 -17.10
C VAL A 87 -14.28 9.21 -18.09
N PRO A 88 -13.78 10.45 -18.18
CA PRO A 88 -12.69 10.79 -19.09
C PRO A 88 -11.36 10.15 -18.64
N GLY A 89 -10.51 9.80 -19.60
CA GLY A 89 -9.13 9.41 -19.30
C GLY A 89 -8.21 10.61 -19.02
N ALA A 90 -7.05 10.34 -18.45
CA ALA A 90 -6.04 11.32 -18.04
C ALA A 90 -5.48 12.16 -19.19
N ALA A 91 -5.54 11.65 -20.43
CA ALA A 91 -5.17 12.43 -21.62
C ALA A 91 -6.13 13.61 -21.86
N ALA A 92 -7.40 13.49 -21.43
CA ALA A 92 -8.41 14.53 -21.61
C ALA A 92 -8.55 15.42 -20.38
N GLN A 93 -8.47 14.85 -19.17
CA GLN A 93 -8.60 15.58 -17.90
C GLN A 93 -7.50 15.14 -16.91
N PRO A 94 -6.25 15.59 -17.09
CA PRO A 94 -5.13 15.18 -16.26
C PRO A 94 -5.25 15.65 -14.80
N ASP A 95 -6.02 16.70 -14.55
CA ASP A 95 -6.32 17.27 -13.23
C ASP A 95 -7.19 16.36 -12.35
N LEU A 96 -7.92 15.41 -12.94
CA LEU A 96 -8.70 14.42 -12.19
C LEU A 96 -7.87 13.26 -11.62
N VAL A 97 -6.64 13.07 -12.12
CA VAL A 97 -5.80 11.92 -11.74
C VAL A 97 -5.54 11.89 -10.24
N GLY A 98 -5.97 10.80 -9.59
CA GLY A 98 -5.78 10.56 -8.16
C GLY A 98 -6.74 11.31 -7.25
N THR A 99 -7.77 11.96 -7.80
CA THR A 99 -8.77 12.72 -7.02
C THR A 99 -9.95 11.86 -6.56
N ASP A 100 -10.41 10.93 -7.39
CA ASP A 100 -11.46 9.97 -7.07
C ASP A 100 -10.83 8.63 -6.66
N PRO A 101 -11.02 8.15 -5.42
CA PRO A 101 -10.43 6.91 -4.94
C PRO A 101 -10.98 5.64 -5.62
N TRP A 102 -12.00 5.75 -6.46
CA TRP A 102 -12.62 4.62 -7.15
C TRP A 102 -12.34 4.58 -8.65
N VAL A 103 -11.54 5.51 -9.16
CA VAL A 103 -11.27 5.65 -10.60
C VAL A 103 -9.77 5.73 -10.88
N LEU A 104 -9.33 4.87 -11.79
CA LEU A 104 -8.07 5.01 -12.51
C LEU A 104 -8.38 5.72 -13.83
N HIS A 105 -7.82 6.90 -14.08
CA HIS A 105 -8.01 7.65 -15.32
C HIS A 105 -7.05 7.15 -16.42
N PHE A 106 -6.64 5.89 -16.36
CA PHE A 106 -5.89 5.23 -17.41
C PHE A 106 -6.16 3.72 -17.39
N GLY A 107 -5.89 3.08 -18.52
CA GLY A 107 -5.79 1.62 -18.63
C GLY A 107 -4.41 1.17 -19.09
N VAL A 108 -4.24 -0.14 -19.21
CA VAL A 108 -3.15 -0.75 -19.97
C VAL A 108 -3.73 -1.77 -20.95
N ASP A 109 -3.02 -1.99 -22.05
CA ASP A 109 -3.39 -2.97 -23.06
C ASP A 109 -3.13 -4.40 -22.55
N PRO A 110 -4.18 -5.19 -22.25
CA PRO A 110 -4.02 -6.54 -21.71
C PRO A 110 -3.45 -7.54 -22.73
N ALA A 111 -3.39 -7.17 -24.02
CA ALA A 111 -2.71 -7.97 -25.03
C ALA A 111 -1.18 -7.81 -24.99
N ARG A 112 -0.68 -6.76 -24.32
CA ARG A 112 0.76 -6.47 -24.21
C ARG A 112 1.31 -6.79 -22.82
N VAL A 113 0.51 -6.60 -21.78
CA VAL A 113 0.95 -6.74 -20.39
C VAL A 113 -0.12 -7.42 -19.54
N ARG A 114 0.30 -8.04 -18.44
CA ARG A 114 -0.60 -8.61 -17.43
C ARG A 114 -0.64 -7.74 -16.18
N HIS A 115 -1.84 -7.41 -15.69
CA HIS A 115 -1.98 -6.72 -14.41
C HIS A 115 -1.55 -7.61 -13.25
N LEU A 116 -0.77 -7.04 -12.34
CA LEU A 116 -0.44 -7.64 -11.05
C LEU A 116 -1.09 -6.90 -9.90
N ARG A 117 -1.14 -5.56 -10.01
CA ARG A 117 -1.73 -4.66 -9.01
C ARG A 117 -2.24 -3.39 -9.65
N TRP A 118 -3.26 -2.77 -9.08
CA TRP A 118 -3.65 -1.38 -9.36
C TRP A 118 -4.09 -0.69 -8.08
N GLY A 119 -4.13 0.64 -8.10
CA GLY A 119 -4.59 1.41 -6.96
C GLY A 119 -4.62 2.90 -7.18
N VAL A 120 -5.39 3.58 -6.34
CA VAL A 120 -5.53 5.04 -6.30
C VAL A 120 -5.37 5.47 -4.86
N GLY A 121 -4.59 6.52 -4.62
CA GLY A 121 -4.47 7.08 -3.28
C GLY A 121 -3.41 8.16 -3.20
N SER A 122 -3.58 9.07 -2.24
CA SER A 122 -2.63 10.17 -2.00
C SER A 122 -2.35 11.05 -3.25
N GLY A 123 -3.34 11.22 -4.13
CA GLY A 123 -3.20 12.01 -5.37
C GLY A 123 -2.39 11.30 -6.47
N VAL A 124 -2.24 9.98 -6.37
CA VAL A 124 -1.52 9.15 -7.34
C VAL A 124 -2.41 7.98 -7.75
N GLU A 125 -2.36 7.65 -9.03
CA GLU A 125 -2.91 6.42 -9.58
C GLU A 125 -1.77 5.51 -10.01
N SER A 126 -1.92 4.21 -9.84
CA SER A 126 -0.83 3.28 -10.06
C SER A 126 -1.28 1.93 -10.61
N VAL A 127 -0.40 1.33 -11.38
CA VAL A 127 -0.50 -0.06 -11.84
C VAL A 127 0.86 -0.73 -11.70
N GLN A 128 0.87 -2.01 -11.36
CA GLN A 128 2.02 -2.88 -11.50
C GLN A 128 1.69 -3.92 -12.55
N VAL A 129 2.57 -4.06 -13.54
CA VAL A 129 2.37 -4.93 -14.68
C VAL A 129 3.53 -5.89 -14.86
N ASP A 130 3.20 -7.07 -15.37
CA ASP A 130 4.13 -8.06 -15.90
C ASP A 130 4.18 -7.89 -17.42
N VAL A 131 5.36 -7.52 -17.93
CA VAL A 131 5.62 -7.32 -19.37
C VAL A 131 6.11 -8.60 -20.06
N GLY A 132 6.02 -9.75 -19.38
CA GLY A 132 6.41 -11.07 -19.88
C GLY A 132 7.90 -11.38 -19.82
N THR A 133 8.77 -10.35 -19.79
CA THR A 133 10.21 -10.53 -19.60
C THR A 133 10.72 -9.77 -18.39
N GLY A 134 11.28 -10.50 -17.42
CA GLY A 134 11.94 -9.91 -16.27
C GLY A 134 11.02 -9.47 -15.12
N PRO A 135 11.52 -8.61 -14.22
CA PRO A 135 10.78 -8.17 -13.05
C PRO A 135 9.58 -7.28 -13.40
N PRO A 136 8.53 -7.26 -12.57
CA PRO A 136 7.38 -6.38 -12.79
C PRO A 136 7.74 -4.90 -12.81
N VAL A 137 7.00 -4.15 -13.63
CA VAL A 137 7.16 -2.70 -13.82
C VAL A 137 6.03 -2.00 -13.09
N ALA A 138 6.36 -1.05 -12.22
CA ALA A 138 5.38 -0.16 -11.60
C ALA A 138 5.27 1.12 -12.41
N VAL A 139 4.04 1.54 -12.74
CA VAL A 139 3.73 2.81 -13.38
C VAL A 139 2.80 3.62 -12.47
N GLN A 140 3.10 4.90 -12.30
CA GLN A 140 2.39 5.83 -11.43
C GLN A 140 2.12 7.14 -12.18
N LEU A 141 0.90 7.66 -12.05
CA LEU A 141 0.46 8.92 -12.65
C LEU A 141 -0.01 9.87 -11.54
N SER A 142 0.23 11.17 -11.72
CA SER A 142 -0.29 12.22 -10.85
C SER A 142 -0.48 13.52 -11.63
N ALA A 143 -1.45 14.33 -11.21
CA ALA A 143 -1.61 15.71 -11.68
C ALA A 143 -0.47 16.65 -11.22
N SER A 144 0.47 16.17 -10.40
CA SER A 144 1.62 16.97 -9.95
C SER A 144 2.91 16.15 -9.83
N ALA A 145 4.05 16.77 -10.15
CA ALA A 145 5.37 16.19 -9.90
C ALA A 145 5.58 15.80 -8.42
N ALA A 146 5.04 16.61 -7.50
CA ALA A 146 5.17 16.40 -6.07
C ALA A 146 4.42 15.14 -5.59
N GLY A 147 3.31 14.76 -6.23
CA GLY A 147 2.58 13.54 -5.93
C GLY A 147 3.44 12.28 -6.10
N LEU A 148 4.36 12.29 -7.07
CA LEU A 148 5.23 11.14 -7.39
C LEU A 148 6.49 11.05 -6.51
N ARG A 149 6.67 11.96 -5.54
CA ARG A 149 7.79 11.92 -4.56
C ARG A 149 7.80 10.66 -3.72
N ARG A 150 6.61 10.25 -3.28
CA ARG A 150 6.43 9.03 -2.50
C ARG A 150 5.85 8.01 -3.45
N GLY A 151 6.66 7.06 -3.91
CA GLY A 151 6.13 5.90 -4.61
C GLY A 151 5.07 5.26 -3.72
N VAL A 152 3.81 5.26 -4.16
CA VAL A 152 2.70 4.78 -3.35
C VAL A 152 2.77 3.27 -3.20
N ASP A 153 3.33 2.57 -4.20
CA ASP A 153 3.48 1.11 -4.19
C ASP A 153 4.70 0.64 -5.02
N GLY A 154 5.32 -0.47 -4.59
CA GLY A 154 6.37 -1.17 -5.33
C GLY A 154 7.78 -1.11 -4.70
N PRO A 155 8.74 -1.90 -5.23
CA PRO A 155 10.08 -2.11 -4.65
C PRO A 155 11.00 -0.88 -4.64
N SER A 156 10.52 0.28 -5.04
CA SER A 156 11.30 1.52 -5.09
C SER A 156 11.18 2.27 -3.78
N GLY A 157 12.29 2.39 -3.05
CA GLY A 157 12.42 3.35 -1.96
C GLY A 157 12.23 4.80 -2.43
N PRO A 158 12.24 5.77 -1.51
CA PRO A 158 12.11 7.17 -1.84
C PRO A 158 13.17 7.57 -2.87
N ALA A 159 12.73 8.10 -4.02
CA ALA A 159 13.59 8.64 -5.06
C ALA A 159 13.98 10.07 -4.69
N ASP A 160 14.56 10.25 -3.50
CA ASP A 160 14.94 11.55 -2.97
C ASP A 160 15.89 12.24 -3.96
N GLY A 161 15.50 13.44 -4.41
CA GLY A 161 16.25 14.25 -5.39
C GLY A 161 15.84 14.10 -6.86
N LEU A 162 14.91 13.20 -7.22
CA LEU A 162 14.51 12.96 -8.62
C LEU A 162 13.18 13.61 -9.03
N THR A 163 12.55 14.43 -8.18
CA THR A 163 11.18 14.94 -8.41
C THR A 163 11.12 16.47 -8.35
N VAL A 164 12.02 17.08 -9.12
CA VAL A 164 11.90 18.45 -9.66
C VAL A 164 11.36 18.34 -11.08
N GLU A 165 10.66 19.35 -11.59
CA GLU A 165 9.95 19.26 -12.88
C GLU A 165 10.90 18.94 -14.04
N GLU A 166 12.14 19.43 -13.97
CA GLU A 166 13.21 19.21 -14.95
C GLU A 166 13.62 17.73 -15.05
N ALA A 167 13.30 16.91 -14.04
CA ALA A 167 13.56 15.48 -14.08
C ALA A 167 12.58 14.72 -14.99
N PHE A 168 11.46 15.32 -15.40
CA PHE A 168 10.43 14.69 -16.21
C PHE A 168 10.70 14.80 -17.72
N ASP A 169 11.90 14.37 -18.15
CA ASP A 169 12.42 14.49 -19.51
C ASP A 169 12.26 13.21 -20.36
N GLY A 170 11.68 12.14 -19.81
CA GLY A 170 11.53 10.85 -20.51
C GLY A 170 12.77 9.96 -20.48
N THR A 171 13.86 10.39 -19.84
CA THR A 171 15.09 9.61 -19.80
C THR A 171 15.05 8.53 -18.72
N ASP A 172 15.50 7.32 -19.07
CA ASP A 172 15.73 6.26 -18.08
C ASP A 172 16.98 6.52 -17.26
N ARG A 173 16.81 6.56 -15.94
CA ARG A 173 17.92 6.81 -15.02
C ARG A 173 18.11 5.63 -14.07
N PRO A 174 19.34 5.14 -13.90
CA PRO A 174 19.63 4.15 -12.89
C PRO A 174 19.62 4.81 -11.50
N HIS A 175 18.89 4.21 -10.57
CA HIS A 175 18.87 4.56 -9.17
C HIS A 175 19.36 3.36 -8.35
N ARG A 176 20.36 3.58 -7.49
CA ARG A 176 20.90 2.54 -6.60
C ARG A 176 20.70 2.96 -5.15
N GLU A 177 19.89 2.19 -4.44
CA GLU A 177 19.78 2.31 -2.99
C GLU A 177 21.04 1.73 -2.34
N ALA A 178 21.56 2.43 -1.33
CA ALA A 178 22.76 2.00 -0.61
C ALA A 178 22.58 0.59 -0.03
N GLY A 179 23.46 -0.34 -0.39
CA GLY A 179 23.43 -1.72 0.09
C GLY A 179 22.60 -2.70 -0.75
N ARG A 180 21.96 -2.26 -1.85
CA ARG A 180 21.37 -3.18 -2.84
C ARG A 180 22.33 -3.45 -3.99
N THR A 181 22.34 -4.69 -4.47
CA THR A 181 23.15 -5.14 -5.61
C THR A 181 22.45 -4.90 -6.95
N THR A 182 21.12 -4.86 -6.97
CA THR A 182 20.32 -4.64 -8.17
C THR A 182 20.00 -3.16 -8.35
N THR A 183 20.05 -2.67 -9.59
CA THR A 183 19.71 -1.28 -9.94
C THR A 183 18.21 -1.15 -10.15
N THR A 184 17.62 -0.06 -9.66
CA THR A 184 16.25 0.33 -10.01
C THR A 184 16.33 1.35 -11.13
N TRP A 185 15.82 1.01 -12.30
CA TRP A 185 15.66 1.94 -13.41
C TRP A 185 14.38 2.74 -13.21
N ILE A 186 14.44 4.05 -13.44
CA ILE A 186 13.31 4.96 -13.27
C ILE A 186 13.21 5.86 -14.51
N ARG A 187 12.02 5.94 -15.09
CA ARG A 187 11.65 6.97 -16.08
C ARG A 187 10.67 7.94 -15.46
N LEU A 188 10.92 9.23 -15.65
CA LEU A 188 10.00 10.30 -15.27
C LEU A 188 9.70 11.09 -16.53
N TRP A 189 8.42 11.33 -16.83
CA TRP A 189 8.02 12.05 -18.03
C TRP A 189 6.64 12.69 -17.89
N GLN A 190 6.30 13.58 -18.81
CA GLN A 190 4.93 14.09 -18.96
C GLN A 190 4.28 13.46 -20.19
N PRO A 191 3.33 12.52 -20.03
CA PRO A 191 2.65 11.93 -21.18
C PRO A 191 1.81 12.95 -21.98
N VAL A 192 1.23 13.92 -21.26
CA VAL A 192 0.54 15.10 -21.78
C VAL A 192 0.82 16.28 -20.85
N PRO A 193 0.65 17.55 -21.28
CA PRO A 193 0.83 18.70 -20.40
C PRO A 193 -0.05 18.60 -19.14
N GLY A 194 0.54 18.84 -17.97
CA GLY A 194 -0.14 18.76 -16.67
C GLY A 194 -0.29 17.36 -16.09
N LEU A 195 0.12 16.31 -16.81
CA LEU A 195 0.18 14.94 -16.30
C LEU A 195 1.64 14.54 -16.08
N TYR A 196 1.96 14.05 -14.90
CA TYR A 196 3.29 13.57 -14.54
C TYR A 196 3.22 12.05 -14.38
N ALA A 197 4.19 11.35 -14.95
CA ALA A 197 4.27 9.90 -14.89
C ALA A 197 5.64 9.43 -14.42
N ARG A 198 5.64 8.28 -13.73
CA ARG A 198 6.81 7.57 -13.25
C ARG A 198 6.67 6.10 -13.57
N ALA A 199 7.70 5.52 -14.17
CA ALA A 199 7.83 4.08 -14.36
C ALA A 199 9.09 3.60 -13.65
N ALA A 200 9.03 2.47 -12.96
CA ALA A 200 10.16 1.92 -12.24
C ALA A 200 10.22 0.40 -12.32
N VAL A 201 11.44 -0.13 -12.48
CA VAL A 201 11.73 -1.57 -12.48
C VAL A 201 13.07 -1.84 -11.80
N THR A 202 13.14 -2.88 -10.96
CA THR A 202 14.41 -3.31 -10.35
C THR A 202 15.02 -4.44 -11.17
N ALA A 203 15.90 -4.12 -12.11
CA ALA A 203 16.44 -5.04 -13.11
C ALA A 203 17.86 -4.63 -13.57
N THR A 204 18.48 -5.47 -14.41
CA THR A 204 19.78 -5.15 -15.03
C THR A 204 19.68 -4.10 -16.13
N THR A 205 18.51 -3.95 -16.76
CA THR A 205 18.25 -2.98 -17.84
C THR A 205 16.89 -2.29 -17.64
N ALA A 206 16.67 -1.18 -18.35
CA ALA A 206 15.41 -0.44 -18.32
C ALA A 206 14.33 -0.98 -19.29
N ARG A 207 14.62 -2.01 -20.09
CA ARG A 207 13.77 -2.44 -21.22
C ARG A 207 12.29 -2.63 -20.87
N GLY A 208 11.97 -3.21 -19.72
CA GLY A 208 10.57 -3.41 -19.32
C GLY A 208 9.78 -2.10 -19.17
N ILE A 209 10.45 -0.97 -18.93
CA ILE A 209 9.82 0.36 -18.89
C ILE A 209 9.23 0.71 -20.26
N ASP A 210 9.96 0.46 -21.36
CA ASP A 210 9.46 0.75 -22.71
C ASP A 210 8.18 -0.04 -23.01
N ASP A 211 8.21 -1.34 -22.75
CA ASP A 211 7.06 -2.23 -22.97
C ASP A 211 5.82 -1.79 -22.15
N ALA A 212 6.04 -1.39 -20.89
CA ALA A 212 4.97 -0.89 -20.03
C ALA A 212 4.43 0.47 -20.50
N VAL A 213 5.30 1.40 -20.94
CA VAL A 213 4.91 2.72 -21.43
C VAL A 213 4.09 2.60 -22.72
N GLU A 214 4.48 1.74 -23.65
CA GLU A 214 3.71 1.49 -24.88
C GLU A 214 2.34 0.84 -24.63
N ALA A 215 2.22 0.09 -23.55
CA ALA A 215 0.96 -0.52 -23.15
C ALA A 215 -0.03 0.47 -22.52
N LEU A 216 0.40 1.66 -22.08
CA LEU A 216 -0.48 2.62 -21.43
C LEU A 216 -1.61 3.11 -22.37
N ARG A 217 -2.80 3.26 -21.80
CA ARG A 217 -4.01 3.75 -22.48
C ARG A 217 -4.60 4.92 -21.71
N LEU A 218 -4.08 6.12 -21.97
CA LEU A 218 -4.44 7.36 -21.26
C LEU A 218 -5.80 7.96 -21.65
N ARG A 219 -6.46 7.41 -22.67
CA ARG A 219 -7.82 7.80 -23.07
C ARG A 219 -8.90 6.97 -22.39
N GLU A 220 -8.51 5.93 -21.67
CA GLU A 220 -9.42 5.05 -20.97
C GLU A 220 -9.52 5.47 -19.50
N ALA A 221 -10.65 5.14 -18.87
CA ALA A 221 -10.80 5.15 -17.44
C ALA A 221 -11.27 3.77 -16.98
N ARG A 222 -10.78 3.33 -15.83
CA ARG A 222 -11.07 2.04 -15.21
C ARG A 222 -11.54 2.27 -13.78
N ARG A 223 -12.39 1.39 -13.27
CA ARG A 223 -12.77 1.39 -11.86
C ARG A 223 -11.66 0.75 -11.04
N CYS A 224 -11.33 1.36 -9.92
CA CYS A 224 -10.56 0.70 -8.87
C CYS A 224 -11.46 -0.23 -8.06
N ALA A 225 -12.10 -1.17 -8.76
CA ALA A 225 -13.06 -2.09 -8.17
C ALA A 225 -12.35 -3.02 -7.20
N THR A 226 -12.90 -3.22 -6.01
CA THR A 226 -12.36 -4.13 -5.00
C THR A 226 -13.40 -5.19 -4.61
N PRO A 227 -12.98 -6.35 -4.08
CA PRO A 227 -13.91 -7.37 -3.62
C PRO A 227 -14.79 -6.94 -2.43
N VAL A 228 -14.57 -5.75 -1.86
CA VAL A 228 -15.30 -5.24 -0.70
C VAL A 228 -15.84 -3.84 -0.97
N ARG A 229 -17.12 -3.64 -0.74
CA ARG A 229 -17.76 -2.32 -0.73
C ARG A 229 -17.98 -1.86 0.70
N LEU A 230 -17.58 -0.64 1.02
CA LEU A 230 -17.92 0.00 2.30
C LEU A 230 -19.19 0.84 2.11
N THR A 231 -20.30 0.42 2.71
CA THR A 231 -21.59 1.13 2.58
C THR A 231 -21.87 2.10 3.71
N THR A 232 -21.14 1.98 4.82
CA THR A 232 -21.26 2.85 5.99
C THR A 232 -19.86 3.31 6.39
N LEU A 233 -19.74 4.60 6.70
CA LEU A 233 -18.51 5.22 7.21
C LEU A 233 -18.83 6.05 8.46
N PRO A 234 -17.86 6.25 9.38
CA PRO A 234 -17.99 7.18 10.49
C PRO A 234 -18.34 8.58 10.00
N ALA A 235 -18.98 9.38 10.85
CA ALA A 235 -19.36 10.73 10.49
C ALA A 235 -18.13 11.57 10.07
N GLY A 236 -18.23 12.24 8.92
CA GLY A 236 -17.12 13.05 8.37
C GLY A 236 -15.99 12.25 7.73
N ALA A 237 -16.03 10.92 7.78
CA ALA A 237 -15.06 10.07 7.09
C ALA A 237 -15.43 9.88 5.62
N ARG A 238 -14.40 9.63 4.80
CA ARG A 238 -14.54 9.29 3.38
C ARG A 238 -13.51 8.25 2.98
N VAL A 239 -13.81 7.50 1.92
CA VAL A 239 -12.75 6.74 1.25
C VAL A 239 -11.79 7.71 0.57
N SER A 240 -10.51 7.40 0.67
CA SER A 240 -9.39 8.23 0.22
C SER A 240 -8.40 7.47 -0.66
N GLY A 241 -8.57 6.15 -0.77
CA GLY A 241 -7.81 5.32 -1.68
C GLY A 241 -8.29 3.88 -1.72
N CYS A 242 -7.81 3.17 -2.72
CA CYS A 242 -8.03 1.78 -3.01
C CYS A 242 -6.72 1.16 -3.50
N SER A 243 -6.55 -0.14 -3.30
CA SER A 243 -5.47 -0.90 -3.92
C SER A 243 -5.91 -2.35 -4.04
N VAL A 244 -5.60 -3.00 -5.15
CA VAL A 244 -5.93 -4.41 -5.39
C VAL A 244 -4.75 -5.11 -6.04
N GLU A 245 -4.33 -6.23 -5.46
CA GLU A 245 -3.30 -7.13 -5.97
C GLU A 245 -3.96 -8.44 -6.44
N VAL A 246 -3.76 -8.74 -7.72
CA VAL A 246 -4.35 -9.89 -8.44
C VAL A 246 -3.30 -10.79 -9.09
N ALA A 247 -2.02 -10.62 -8.73
CA ALA A 247 -0.91 -11.36 -9.32
C ALA A 247 -1.09 -12.90 -9.28
N ALA A 248 -1.84 -13.38 -8.28
CA ALA A 248 -2.13 -14.78 -8.02
C ALA A 248 -3.62 -15.16 -8.25
N LEU A 249 -4.43 -14.33 -8.94
CA LEU A 249 -5.83 -14.70 -9.22
C LEU A 249 -5.88 -15.91 -10.18
N PRO A 250 -6.78 -16.90 -9.99
CA PRO A 250 -7.88 -17.00 -9.01
C PRO A 250 -7.51 -17.63 -7.66
N GLU A 251 -6.23 -17.87 -7.39
CA GLU A 251 -5.77 -18.52 -6.15
C GLU A 251 -5.78 -17.57 -4.95
N ALA A 252 -5.48 -16.29 -5.16
CA ALA A 252 -5.51 -15.27 -4.13
C ALA A 252 -5.81 -13.86 -4.68
N VAL A 253 -6.41 -13.02 -3.84
CA VAL A 253 -6.56 -11.58 -4.07
C VAL A 253 -6.37 -10.85 -2.75
N THR A 254 -5.66 -9.72 -2.79
CA THR A 254 -5.57 -8.78 -1.67
C THR A 254 -6.11 -7.44 -2.10
N ALA A 255 -6.95 -6.82 -1.29
CA ALA A 255 -7.42 -5.47 -1.49
C ALA A 255 -7.26 -4.64 -0.21
N SER A 256 -7.05 -3.34 -0.37
CA SER A 256 -7.05 -2.37 0.71
C SER A 256 -7.88 -1.16 0.32
N ILE A 257 -8.65 -0.64 1.26
CA ILE A 257 -9.42 0.60 1.13
C ILE A 257 -8.98 1.53 2.26
N GLU A 258 -8.49 2.71 1.92
CA GLU A 258 -8.05 3.71 2.89
C GLU A 258 -9.18 4.67 3.21
N VAL A 259 -9.59 4.73 4.47
CA VAL A 259 -10.59 5.66 4.99
C VAL A 259 -9.88 6.83 5.67
N ALA A 260 -10.20 8.05 5.27
CA ALA A 260 -9.71 9.29 5.88
C ALA A 260 -10.82 9.96 6.68
N GLY A 261 -10.50 10.40 7.89
CA GLY A 261 -11.39 11.19 8.76
C GLY A 261 -10.96 12.66 8.86
N ALA A 262 -11.47 13.35 9.87
CA ALA A 262 -11.02 14.70 10.22
C ALA A 262 -9.57 14.67 10.74
N ASP A 263 -8.89 15.81 10.75
CA ASP A 263 -7.58 16.00 11.40
C ASP A 263 -6.49 14.97 11.02
N GLY A 264 -6.58 14.40 9.82
CA GLY A 264 -5.62 13.41 9.33
C GLY A 264 -5.80 12.00 9.90
N GLN A 265 -6.93 11.70 10.55
CA GLN A 265 -7.31 10.35 10.94
C GLN A 265 -7.30 9.41 9.74
N ARG A 266 -6.78 8.20 9.93
CA ARG A 266 -6.71 7.18 8.88
C ARG A 266 -7.09 5.82 9.41
N MET A 267 -7.75 5.02 8.58
CA MET A 267 -8.04 3.61 8.84
C MET A 267 -7.88 2.84 7.54
N ALA A 268 -7.21 1.70 7.59
CA ALA A 268 -7.04 0.82 6.44
C ALA A 268 -7.96 -0.39 6.59
N VAL A 269 -8.88 -0.59 5.65
CA VAL A 269 -9.69 -1.80 5.57
C VAL A 269 -9.04 -2.74 4.58
N SER A 270 -8.58 -3.90 5.05
CA SER A 270 -7.90 -4.89 4.23
C SER A 270 -8.77 -6.12 4.03
N PHE A 271 -8.82 -6.60 2.81
CA PHE A 271 -9.44 -7.86 2.43
C PHE A 271 -8.39 -8.78 1.84
N GLN A 272 -8.26 -9.99 2.38
CA GLN A 272 -7.33 -11.00 1.88
C GLN A 272 -8.10 -12.28 1.64
N TYR A 273 -8.06 -12.78 0.42
CA TYR A 273 -8.58 -14.10 0.05
C TYR A 273 -7.44 -14.95 -0.46
N ALA A 274 -7.40 -16.22 -0.03
CA ALA A 274 -6.52 -17.22 -0.60
C ALA A 274 -7.12 -18.62 -0.43
N ARG A 275 -7.10 -19.44 -1.49
CA ARG A 275 -7.61 -20.83 -1.43
C ARG A 275 -6.92 -21.69 -0.37
N SER A 276 -5.67 -21.35 -0.04
CA SER A 276 -4.85 -22.05 0.95
C SER A 276 -5.20 -21.73 2.41
N ILE A 277 -6.06 -20.74 2.70
CA ILE A 277 -6.47 -20.45 4.08
C ILE A 277 -7.25 -21.66 4.61
N GLU A 278 -6.69 -22.43 5.54
CA GLU A 278 -7.24 -23.75 5.86
C GLU A 278 -8.56 -23.71 6.67
N ALA A 279 -8.74 -22.71 7.53
CA ALA A 279 -9.83 -22.68 8.51
C ALA A 279 -10.71 -21.44 8.39
N ASP A 280 -12.03 -21.65 8.38
CA ASP A 280 -13.00 -20.58 8.58
C ASP A 280 -13.00 -20.19 10.05
N ARG A 281 -12.63 -18.94 10.34
CA ARG A 281 -12.73 -18.39 11.69
C ARG A 281 -14.15 -17.87 11.88
N SER A 282 -14.89 -18.47 12.80
CA SER A 282 -16.25 -18.08 13.15
C SER A 282 -16.42 -17.64 14.60
N THR A 283 -15.45 -17.95 15.48
CA THR A 283 -15.47 -17.56 16.90
C THR A 283 -14.65 -16.28 17.13
N GLY A 284 -15.30 -15.26 17.69
CA GLY A 284 -14.71 -13.95 17.98
C GLY A 284 -14.74 -13.59 19.48
N ASN A 285 -14.06 -12.50 19.84
CA ASN A 285 -14.10 -11.88 21.18
C ASN A 285 -14.91 -10.56 21.20
N ARG A 286 -15.56 -10.25 20.08
CA ARG A 286 -16.44 -9.11 19.83
C ARG A 286 -17.61 -9.55 18.97
N THR A 287 -18.59 -8.65 18.85
CA THR A 287 -19.74 -8.81 17.97
C THR A 287 -19.98 -7.48 17.25
N ILE A 288 -20.21 -7.54 15.94
CA ILE A 288 -20.58 -6.39 15.10
C ILE A 288 -21.88 -6.77 14.42
N GLY A 289 -22.99 -6.12 14.81
CA GLY A 289 -24.32 -6.54 14.37
C GLY A 289 -24.63 -7.98 14.81
N ASP A 290 -24.94 -8.84 13.86
CA ASP A 290 -25.22 -10.28 14.04
C ASP A 290 -23.98 -11.18 13.82
N ARG A 291 -22.82 -10.59 13.53
CA ARG A 291 -21.59 -11.33 13.19
C ARG A 291 -20.56 -11.29 14.31
N ALA A 292 -19.85 -12.40 14.46
CA ALA A 292 -18.68 -12.46 15.32
C ALA A 292 -17.54 -11.59 14.76
N ALA A 293 -16.78 -10.97 15.66
CA ALA A 293 -15.61 -10.18 15.32
C ALA A 293 -14.46 -10.48 16.28
N TYR A 294 -13.23 -10.25 15.85
CA TYR A 294 -12.04 -10.47 16.64
C TYR A 294 -11.20 -9.19 16.73
N LEU A 295 -11.12 -8.60 17.93
CA LEU A 295 -10.18 -7.55 18.24
C LEU A 295 -8.83 -8.19 18.61
N TYR A 296 -7.79 -7.81 17.87
CA TYR A 296 -6.44 -8.31 18.12
C TYR A 296 -5.88 -7.78 19.47
N PRO A 297 -4.95 -8.49 20.12
CA PRO A 297 -4.48 -8.14 21.48
C PRO A 297 -3.91 -6.74 21.66
N LYS A 298 -3.43 -6.11 20.58
CA LYS A 298 -2.93 -4.72 20.59
C LYS A 298 -4.03 -3.67 20.62
N GLY A 299 -5.27 -4.05 20.32
CA GLY A 299 -6.43 -3.16 20.31
C GLY A 299 -6.47 -2.17 19.14
N ASP A 300 -5.66 -2.37 18.10
CA ASP A 300 -5.53 -1.48 16.94
C ASP A 300 -6.03 -2.07 15.62
N GLU A 301 -6.51 -3.31 15.65
CA GLU A 301 -7.01 -4.04 14.50
C GLU A 301 -8.22 -4.90 14.89
N LEU A 302 -9.28 -4.78 14.11
CA LEU A 302 -10.54 -5.50 14.28
C LEU A 302 -10.84 -6.31 13.02
N GLU A 303 -11.17 -7.59 13.18
CA GLU A 303 -11.52 -8.49 12.08
C GLU A 303 -12.99 -8.86 12.15
N LEU A 304 -13.70 -8.76 11.01
CA LEU A 304 -15.03 -9.30 10.86
C LEU A 304 -14.95 -10.74 10.38
N LEU A 305 -15.57 -11.67 11.12
CA LEU A 305 -15.49 -13.09 10.86
C LEU A 305 -16.64 -13.59 9.99
N GLY A 306 -16.55 -14.86 9.54
CA GLY A 306 -17.60 -15.52 8.76
C GLY A 306 -17.46 -15.39 7.24
N PHE A 307 -16.28 -15.03 6.74
CA PHE A 307 -15.95 -15.08 5.31
C PHE A 307 -15.10 -16.31 5.01
N PRO A 308 -15.61 -17.29 4.24
CA PRO A 308 -14.85 -18.48 3.91
C PRO A 308 -13.56 -18.13 3.17
N LYS A 309 -12.43 -18.69 3.64
CA LYS A 309 -11.11 -18.50 3.00
C LYS A 309 -10.68 -17.03 2.85
N ALA A 310 -11.22 -16.14 3.68
CA ALA A 310 -10.92 -14.72 3.60
C ALA A 310 -10.81 -14.05 4.98
N HIS A 311 -9.97 -13.02 5.05
CA HIS A 311 -9.84 -12.12 6.19
C HIS A 311 -10.34 -10.73 5.77
N LEU A 312 -11.22 -10.15 6.58
CA LEU A 312 -11.66 -8.76 6.44
C LEU A 312 -11.32 -8.02 7.73
N THR A 313 -10.29 -7.18 7.67
CA THR A 313 -9.79 -6.44 8.83
C THR A 313 -9.87 -4.93 8.64
N ALA A 314 -10.07 -4.20 9.73
CA ALA A 314 -9.93 -2.76 9.79
C ALA A 314 -8.84 -2.43 10.80
N ARG A 315 -7.75 -1.79 10.32
CA ARG A 315 -6.65 -1.32 11.16
C ARG A 315 -6.74 0.17 11.39
N PHE A 316 -6.81 0.57 12.65
CA PHE A 316 -7.04 1.94 13.12
C PHE A 316 -6.01 2.41 14.17
N GLY A 317 -4.93 1.65 14.39
CA GLY A 317 -3.71 2.15 15.05
C GLY A 317 -2.54 2.34 14.08
N TRP A 318 -1.34 2.56 14.64
CA TRP A 318 -0.18 3.02 13.86
C TRP A 318 0.12 2.15 12.63
N PRO A 319 0.34 2.75 11.44
CA PRO A 319 0.40 4.18 11.13
C PRO A 319 -0.97 4.80 10.81
N SER A 320 -2.02 3.99 10.66
CA SER A 320 -3.40 4.40 10.37
C SER A 320 -4.12 4.76 11.67
N GLN A 321 -3.69 5.85 12.31
CA GLN A 321 -4.18 6.23 13.64
C GLN A 321 -5.31 7.24 13.59
N GLY A 322 -6.09 7.29 14.67
CA GLY A 322 -7.02 8.37 14.98
C GLY A 322 -8.50 7.98 14.95
N PHE A 323 -8.84 6.85 14.34
CA PHE A 323 -10.14 6.20 14.51
C PHE A 323 -10.16 5.30 15.74
N THR A 324 -11.36 4.98 16.23
CA THR A 324 -11.61 4.11 17.38
C THR A 324 -12.04 2.70 16.96
N GLU A 325 -12.08 1.77 17.91
CA GLU A 325 -12.70 0.45 17.70
C GLU A 325 -14.16 0.56 17.25
N ALA A 326 -14.91 1.53 17.79
CA ALA A 326 -16.30 1.75 17.42
C ALA A 326 -16.43 2.21 15.95
N ASP A 327 -15.53 3.08 15.49
CA ASP A 327 -15.49 3.52 14.09
C ASP A 327 -15.16 2.35 13.14
N ALA A 328 -14.20 1.51 13.53
CA ALA A 328 -13.85 0.30 12.79
C ALA A 328 -15.05 -0.68 12.73
N ALA A 329 -15.78 -0.83 13.82
CA ALA A 329 -16.99 -1.65 13.87
C ALA A 329 -18.09 -1.11 12.95
N VAL A 330 -18.27 0.22 12.86
CA VAL A 330 -19.21 0.86 11.91
C VAL A 330 -18.84 0.52 10.46
N VAL A 331 -17.57 0.64 10.10
CA VAL A 331 -17.12 0.36 8.73
C VAL A 331 -17.24 -1.11 8.37
N LEU A 332 -16.78 -2.00 9.26
CA LEU A 332 -16.87 -3.44 9.04
C LEU A 332 -18.33 -3.91 9.00
N GLY A 333 -19.20 -3.36 9.85
CA GLY A 333 -20.63 -3.66 9.84
C GLY A 333 -21.33 -3.26 8.54
N GLY A 334 -20.82 -2.24 7.84
CA GLY A 334 -21.30 -1.82 6.52
C GLY A 334 -20.58 -2.48 5.33
N ALA A 335 -19.66 -3.43 5.57
CA ALA A 335 -18.89 -4.04 4.50
C ALA A 335 -19.70 -5.10 3.74
N GLN A 336 -19.71 -5.01 2.41
CA GLN A 336 -20.33 -5.99 1.51
C GLN A 336 -19.24 -6.65 0.67
N VAL A 337 -19.12 -7.97 0.76
CA VAL A 337 -18.15 -8.74 -0.03
C VAL A 337 -18.80 -9.19 -1.33
N ALA A 338 -18.06 -9.09 -2.44
CA ALA A 338 -18.52 -9.50 -3.76
C ALA A 338 -18.90 -11.00 -3.79
N PRO A 339 -19.92 -11.39 -4.59
CA PRO A 339 -20.37 -12.77 -4.67
C PRO A 339 -19.35 -13.71 -5.34
N ASP A 340 -18.53 -13.18 -6.25
CA ASP A 340 -17.46 -13.92 -6.92
C ASP A 340 -16.11 -13.20 -6.77
N LEU A 341 -15.27 -13.74 -5.88
CA LEU A 341 -13.92 -13.21 -5.61
C LEU A 341 -12.93 -13.47 -6.76
N THR A 342 -13.32 -14.24 -7.78
CA THR A 342 -12.49 -14.57 -8.94
C THR A 342 -12.85 -13.79 -10.20
N ASP A 343 -13.96 -13.04 -10.19
CA ASP A 343 -14.40 -12.19 -11.31
C ASP A 343 -14.49 -10.71 -10.90
N PRO A 344 -13.52 -9.87 -11.29
CA PRO A 344 -13.52 -8.44 -11.00
C PRO A 344 -14.71 -7.65 -11.52
N ARG A 345 -15.49 -8.20 -12.48
CA ARG A 345 -16.70 -7.54 -12.97
C ARG A 345 -17.81 -7.53 -11.92
N THR A 346 -17.75 -8.42 -10.93
CA THR A 346 -18.70 -8.48 -9.81
C THR A 346 -18.30 -7.58 -8.63
N TRP A 347 -17.08 -7.03 -8.68
CA TRP A 347 -16.54 -6.17 -7.64
C TRP A 347 -17.12 -4.74 -7.74
N SER A 348 -17.05 -4.01 -6.62
CA SER A 348 -17.55 -2.64 -6.49
C SER A 348 -16.43 -1.62 -6.53
#